data_AF-A0A951FHN8-F1
#
_entry.id   AF-A0A951FHN8-F1
#
_cell.length_a   1.000
_cell.length_b   1.000
_cell.length_c   1.000
_cell.angle_alpha   90.00
_cell.angle_beta   90.00
_cell.angle_gamma   90.00
#
_symmetry.space_group_name_H-M   'P 1'
#
loop_
_entity.id
_entity.type
_entity.pdbx_description
1 polymer ?
#
loop_
_entity_poly.entity_id
_entity_poly.type
_entity_poly.pdbx_seq_one_letter_code
_entity_poly.pdbx_strand_id
1 'polypeptide(L)'
;AQAIGEAAEVLMRGDAEVILAGGAEAPITELTLASFCALRALSTHNGDPARASRPFDATRDGFVPAEGAAVLVLETLAHAKARGARIYAELIGYGVSSDAYHVTAPDPVGDGAVRAMRHALRRAKLGPQQIDYINAHATSTPAGDVSETRAIKSLFGEYASTVAISSTKSMTGHLTGAAGALEAAATILALKHGLIPPTINYEEPDPECDLDYVPNVARKADLQIALSNSFGFGGQNAALVFRKHQEYRMSPAELAIEADIQGRLDEQ
;
A
#
# COMPACT_ATOMS: atom_id res chain seq x y z
N ALA A 1 -7.83 -3.96 -0.91
CA ALA A 1 -8.05 -3.02 0.21
C ALA A 1 -9.51 -2.97 0.68
N GLN A 2 -10.49 -2.55 -0.15
CA GLN A 2 -11.89 -2.44 0.29
C GLN A 2 -12.46 -3.73 0.88
N ALA A 3 -12.24 -4.89 0.26
CA ALA A 3 -12.70 -6.18 0.79
C ALA A 3 -12.22 -6.45 2.22
N ILE A 4 -10.99 -6.06 2.55
CA ILE A 4 -10.41 -6.19 3.90
C ILE A 4 -11.13 -5.27 4.90
N GLY A 5 -11.39 -4.02 4.50
CA GLY A 5 -12.12 -3.06 5.33
C GLY A 5 -13.58 -3.47 5.59
N GLU A 6 -14.29 -3.93 4.56
CA GLU A 6 -15.67 -4.43 4.70
C GLU A 6 -15.75 -5.70 5.53
N ALA A 7 -14.77 -6.62 5.40
CA ALA A 7 -14.66 -7.79 6.27
C ALA A 7 -14.52 -7.40 7.75
N ALA A 8 -13.76 -6.33 8.05
CA ALA A 8 -13.67 -5.82 9.41
C ALA A 8 -15.04 -5.35 9.94
N GLU A 9 -15.86 -4.67 9.14
CA GLU A 9 -17.20 -4.26 9.57
C GLU A 9 -18.12 -5.46 9.83
N VAL A 10 -18.07 -6.50 9.00
CA VAL A 10 -18.83 -7.75 9.21
C VAL A 10 -18.47 -8.39 10.57
N LEU A 11 -17.18 -8.46 10.89
CA LEU A 11 -16.70 -8.96 12.19
C LEU A 11 -17.15 -8.06 13.34
N MET A 12 -17.08 -6.73 13.18
CA MET A 12 -17.46 -5.77 14.22
C MET A 12 -18.97 -5.75 14.49
N ARG A 13 -19.80 -6.10 13.49
CA ARG A 13 -21.24 -6.32 13.68
C ARG A 13 -21.57 -7.65 14.37
N GLY A 14 -20.62 -8.57 14.43
CA GLY A 14 -20.84 -9.92 14.97
C GLY A 14 -21.52 -10.87 13.98
N ASP A 15 -21.55 -10.53 12.68
CA ASP A 15 -22.15 -11.35 11.63
C ASP A 15 -21.29 -12.58 11.28
N ALA A 16 -20.00 -12.56 11.67
CA ALA A 16 -19.05 -13.67 11.52
C ALA A 16 -17.97 -13.62 12.63
N GLU A 17 -17.33 -14.77 12.91
CA GLU A 17 -16.22 -14.87 13.86
C GLU A 17 -14.84 -14.78 13.18
N VAL A 18 -14.74 -15.31 11.95
CA VAL A 18 -13.52 -15.35 11.12
C VAL A 18 -13.89 -15.04 9.67
N ILE A 19 -13.11 -14.21 8.97
CA ILE A 19 -13.31 -13.91 7.54
C ILE A 19 -11.99 -14.01 6.79
N LEU A 20 -12.02 -14.61 5.60
CA LEU A 20 -10.95 -14.50 4.61
C LEU A 20 -11.23 -13.31 3.70
N ALA A 21 -10.33 -12.33 3.66
CA ALA A 21 -10.48 -11.15 2.82
C ALA A 21 -9.21 -10.87 2.03
N GLY A 22 -9.37 -10.59 0.74
CA GLY A 22 -8.23 -10.46 -0.15
C GLY A 22 -8.64 -10.19 -1.59
N GLY A 23 -7.72 -10.48 -2.51
CA GLY A 23 -7.94 -10.41 -3.94
C GLY A 23 -7.00 -11.34 -4.69
N ALA A 24 -7.42 -11.79 -5.86
CA ALA A 24 -6.62 -12.55 -6.80
C ALA A 24 -6.81 -11.93 -8.18
N GLU A 25 -5.75 -11.90 -8.97
CA GLU A 25 -5.76 -11.26 -10.28
C GLU A 25 -4.77 -11.94 -11.22
N ALA A 26 -5.18 -12.08 -12.48
CA ALA A 26 -4.38 -12.65 -13.56
C ALA A 26 -4.76 -11.94 -14.88
N PRO A 27 -4.40 -10.64 -15.02
CA PRO A 27 -4.92 -9.81 -16.08
C PRO A 27 -4.05 -9.88 -17.34
N ILE A 28 -2.99 -10.71 -17.39
CA ILE A 28 -2.05 -10.73 -18.52
C ILE A 28 -2.64 -11.59 -19.63
N THR A 29 -3.58 -11.00 -20.36
CA THR A 29 -4.17 -11.54 -21.60
C THR A 29 -4.01 -10.54 -22.74
N GLU A 30 -4.06 -11.01 -23.99
CA GLU A 30 -3.96 -10.12 -25.16
C GLU A 30 -4.98 -8.99 -25.12
N LEU A 31 -6.23 -9.29 -24.76
CA LEU A 31 -7.31 -8.32 -24.69
C LEU A 31 -7.05 -7.26 -23.61
N THR A 32 -6.66 -7.69 -22.41
CA THR A 32 -6.43 -6.78 -21.29
C THR A 32 -5.21 -5.90 -21.55
N LEU A 33 -4.11 -6.46 -22.07
CA LEU A 33 -2.93 -5.70 -22.45
C LEU A 33 -3.26 -4.69 -23.56
N ALA A 34 -3.97 -5.11 -24.62
CA ALA A 34 -4.40 -4.21 -25.69
C ALA A 34 -5.29 -3.07 -25.15
N SER A 35 -6.16 -3.37 -24.18
CA SER A 35 -7.01 -2.37 -23.52
C SER A 35 -6.19 -1.35 -22.75
N PHE A 36 -5.21 -1.78 -21.94
CA PHE A 36 -4.34 -0.85 -21.21
C PHE A 36 -3.39 -0.07 -22.12
N CYS A 37 -2.93 -0.65 -23.22
CA CYS A 37 -2.21 0.06 -24.28
C CYS A 37 -3.07 1.18 -24.89
N ALA A 38 -4.35 0.88 -25.20
CA ALA A 38 -5.28 1.87 -25.75
C ALA A 38 -5.56 3.02 -24.77
N LEU A 39 -5.57 2.71 -23.46
CA LEU A 39 -5.67 3.71 -22.39
C LEU A 39 -4.38 4.51 -22.16
N ARG A 40 -3.26 4.11 -22.78
CA ARG A 40 -1.91 4.65 -22.53
C ARG A 40 -1.53 4.62 -21.04
N ALA A 41 -1.92 3.55 -20.36
CA ALA A 41 -1.68 3.38 -18.94
C ALA A 41 -0.44 2.53 -18.64
N LEU A 42 0.04 1.75 -19.61
CA LEU A 42 1.21 0.89 -19.47
C LEU A 42 2.51 1.67 -19.69
N SER A 43 3.56 1.27 -18.97
CA SER A 43 4.91 1.75 -19.24
C SER A 43 5.35 1.38 -20.66
N THR A 44 6.12 2.26 -21.30
CA THR A 44 6.72 2.08 -22.62
C THR A 44 8.25 1.87 -22.56
N HIS A 45 8.81 1.72 -21.35
CA HIS A 45 10.22 1.35 -21.09
C HIS A 45 10.52 -0.11 -21.49
N ASN A 46 10.43 -0.39 -22.79
CA ASN A 46 10.64 -1.74 -23.34
C ASN A 46 12.12 -2.15 -23.42
N GLY A 47 13.04 -1.18 -23.40
CA GLY A 47 14.49 -1.43 -23.47
C GLY A 47 15.10 -1.96 -22.18
N ASP A 48 14.46 -1.69 -21.03
CA ASP A 48 14.87 -2.19 -19.72
C ASP A 48 13.63 -2.52 -18.85
N PRO A 49 12.98 -3.68 -19.11
CA PRO A 49 11.75 -4.05 -18.40
C PRO A 49 11.92 -4.17 -16.88
N ALA A 50 13.12 -4.52 -16.41
CA ALA A 50 13.41 -4.66 -14.98
C ALA A 50 13.32 -3.30 -14.25
N ARG A 51 13.54 -2.19 -14.97
CA ARG A 51 13.44 -0.83 -14.44
C ARG A 51 12.15 -0.09 -14.82
N ALA A 52 11.18 -0.77 -15.43
CA ALA A 52 10.00 -0.11 -15.98
C ALA A 52 9.04 0.42 -14.89
N SER A 53 8.82 -0.33 -13.80
CA SER A 53 8.05 0.20 -12.66
C SER A 53 8.94 1.05 -11.77
N ARG A 54 8.74 2.37 -11.87
CA ARG A 54 9.51 3.41 -11.16
C ARG A 54 8.58 4.45 -10.52
N PRO A 55 7.84 4.10 -9.44
CA PRO A 55 6.97 5.04 -8.76
C PRO A 55 7.73 6.30 -8.32
N PHE A 56 7.11 7.48 -8.48
CA PHE A 56 7.63 8.81 -8.14
C PHE A 56 8.85 9.31 -8.91
N ASP A 57 9.49 8.47 -9.72
CA ASP A 57 10.62 8.86 -10.57
C ASP A 57 10.16 9.81 -11.69
N ALA A 58 10.95 10.84 -11.99
CA ALA A 58 10.66 11.87 -13.01
C ALA A 58 10.47 11.29 -14.42
N THR A 59 11.01 10.09 -14.68
CA THR A 59 10.98 9.44 -15.99
C THR A 59 9.92 8.33 -16.09
N ARG A 60 9.05 8.19 -15.08
CA ARG A 60 7.92 7.24 -15.10
C ARG A 60 6.92 7.57 -16.22
N ASP A 61 6.36 6.54 -16.84
CA ASP A 61 5.48 6.71 -18.00
C ASP A 61 4.23 5.83 -17.99
N GLY A 62 4.07 4.98 -16.98
CA GLY A 62 2.95 4.06 -16.85
C GLY A 62 3.24 2.90 -15.90
N PHE A 63 2.21 2.11 -15.60
CA PHE A 63 2.35 0.96 -14.73
C PHE A 63 2.83 -0.29 -15.49
N VAL A 64 3.40 -1.24 -14.75
CA VAL A 64 3.73 -2.59 -15.25
C VAL A 64 2.68 -3.58 -14.74
N PRO A 65 1.95 -4.31 -15.60
CA PRO A 65 0.92 -5.24 -15.17
C PRO A 65 1.54 -6.47 -14.47
N ALA A 66 0.86 -6.99 -13.46
CA ALA A 66 1.30 -8.18 -12.73
C ALA A 66 0.12 -9.07 -12.34
N GLU A 67 0.44 -10.31 -11.95
CA GLU A 67 -0.52 -11.32 -11.50
C GLU A 67 -0.18 -11.75 -10.08
N GLY A 68 -1.19 -12.25 -9.37
CA GLY A 68 -1.00 -12.85 -8.07
C GLY A 68 -2.24 -12.78 -7.20
N ALA A 69 -2.10 -13.28 -5.98
CA ALA A 69 -3.16 -13.28 -4.99
C ALA A 69 -2.62 -13.03 -3.59
N ALA A 70 -3.42 -12.38 -2.77
CA ALA A 70 -3.17 -12.24 -1.34
C ALA A 70 -4.50 -12.32 -0.60
N VAL A 71 -4.51 -13.09 0.49
CA VAL A 71 -5.66 -13.26 1.37
C VAL A 71 -5.18 -13.13 2.81
N LEU A 72 -5.92 -12.34 3.60
CA LEU A 72 -5.73 -12.19 5.03
C LEU A 72 -6.83 -12.95 5.77
N VAL A 73 -6.47 -13.51 6.92
CA VAL A 73 -7.43 -14.03 7.90
C VAL A 73 -7.72 -12.92 8.90
N LEU A 74 -8.97 -12.49 9.00
CA LEU A 74 -9.41 -11.47 9.93
C LEU A 74 -10.31 -12.07 11.01
N GLU A 75 -10.10 -11.61 12.24
CA GLU A 75 -10.83 -11.99 13.43
C GLU A 75 -10.94 -10.77 14.36
N THR A 76 -11.92 -10.77 15.26
CA THR A 76 -11.89 -9.82 16.37
C THR A 76 -10.71 -10.12 17.29
N LEU A 77 -10.11 -9.08 17.88
CA LEU A 77 -8.95 -9.25 18.77
C LEU A 77 -9.27 -10.17 19.96
N ALA A 78 -10.49 -10.09 20.50
CA ALA A 78 -10.94 -10.95 21.60
C ALA A 78 -10.99 -12.43 21.19
N HIS A 79 -11.56 -12.74 20.02
CA HIS A 79 -11.62 -14.11 19.50
C HIS A 79 -10.21 -14.66 19.22
N ALA A 80 -9.37 -13.87 18.52
CA ALA A 80 -7.99 -14.24 18.23
C ALA A 80 -7.20 -14.54 19.53
N LYS A 81 -7.32 -13.69 20.56
CA LYS A 81 -6.67 -13.91 21.87
C LYS A 81 -7.22 -15.15 22.58
N ALA A 82 -8.53 -15.36 22.58
CA ALA A 82 -9.17 -16.48 23.27
C ALA A 82 -8.69 -17.85 22.75
N ARG A 83 -8.47 -17.98 21.43
CA ARG A 83 -7.95 -19.21 20.82
C ARG A 83 -6.42 -19.29 20.73
N GLY A 84 -5.69 -18.31 21.28
CA GLY A 84 -4.23 -18.24 21.20
C GLY A 84 -3.72 -18.06 19.76
N ALA A 85 -4.48 -17.36 18.93
CA ALA A 85 -4.11 -17.10 17.54
C ALA A 85 -2.84 -16.26 17.46
N ARG A 86 -2.10 -16.48 16.38
CA ARG A 86 -1.00 -15.62 16.00
C ARG A 86 -1.52 -14.32 15.38
N ILE A 87 -1.25 -13.19 16.02
CA ILE A 87 -1.68 -11.86 15.55
C ILE A 87 -0.50 -11.16 14.88
N TYR A 88 -0.65 -10.79 13.61
CA TYR A 88 0.39 -10.10 12.83
C TYR A 88 0.33 -8.57 12.99
N ALA A 89 -0.87 -8.01 13.00
CA ALA A 89 -1.16 -6.60 13.19
C ALA A 89 -2.64 -6.42 13.56
N GLU A 90 -3.01 -5.24 14.01
CA GLU A 90 -4.39 -4.83 14.23
C GLU A 90 -4.84 -3.91 13.08
N LEU A 91 -5.94 -4.24 12.41
CA LEU A 91 -6.61 -3.31 11.49
C LEU A 91 -7.50 -2.38 12.33
N ILE A 92 -7.05 -1.14 12.50
CA ILE A 92 -7.69 -0.18 13.42
C ILE A 92 -8.53 0.88 12.72
N GLY A 93 -8.43 0.97 11.40
CA GLY A 93 -9.25 1.88 10.60
C GLY A 93 -9.22 1.52 9.12
N TYR A 94 -10.31 1.85 8.42
CA TYR A 94 -10.32 1.84 6.96
C TYR A 94 -11.22 2.96 6.44
N GLY A 95 -11.01 3.36 5.20
CA GLY A 95 -11.83 4.37 4.55
C GLY A 95 -11.96 4.07 3.07
N VAL A 96 -13.14 4.34 2.53
CA VAL A 96 -13.42 4.27 1.10
C VAL A 96 -14.04 5.57 0.63
N SER A 97 -13.81 5.90 -0.63
CA SER A 97 -14.44 7.04 -1.32
C SER A 97 -14.53 6.76 -2.82
N SER A 98 -15.27 7.61 -3.53
CA SER A 98 -15.32 7.63 -4.99
C SER A 98 -15.04 9.03 -5.49
N ASP A 99 -14.17 9.19 -6.50
CA ASP A 99 -13.87 10.50 -7.11
C ASP A 99 -15.09 11.08 -7.83
N ALA A 100 -15.89 10.24 -8.50
CA ALA A 100 -16.97 10.66 -9.41
C ALA A 100 -16.53 11.72 -10.45
N TYR A 101 -15.27 11.65 -10.88
CA TYR A 101 -14.62 12.68 -11.71
C TYR A 101 -14.41 12.24 -13.16
N HIS A 102 -13.68 11.14 -13.39
CA HIS A 102 -13.38 10.61 -14.71
C HIS A 102 -13.47 9.08 -14.71
N VAL A 103 -13.71 8.49 -15.87
CA VAL A 103 -13.83 7.02 -16.03
C VAL A 103 -12.53 6.26 -15.71
N THR A 104 -11.38 6.93 -15.68
CA THR A 104 -10.06 6.30 -15.56
C THR A 104 -9.04 7.17 -14.86
N ALA A 105 -8.97 8.47 -15.19
CA ALA A 105 -8.05 9.41 -14.56
C ALA A 105 -8.43 9.68 -13.10
N PRO A 106 -7.43 9.83 -12.20
CA PRO A 106 -7.68 10.25 -10.84
C PRO A 106 -8.16 11.70 -10.80
N ASP A 107 -8.81 12.08 -9.70
CA ASP A 107 -9.04 13.49 -9.40
C ASP A 107 -7.69 14.28 -9.36
N PRO A 108 -7.55 15.41 -10.07
CA PRO A 108 -6.27 16.13 -10.19
C PRO A 108 -5.71 16.71 -8.90
N VAL A 109 -6.58 16.93 -7.89
CA VAL A 109 -6.19 17.38 -6.56
C VAL A 109 -6.24 16.25 -5.53
N GLY A 110 -6.63 15.05 -5.96
CA GLY A 110 -6.65 13.84 -5.13
C GLY A 110 -7.73 13.86 -4.05
N ASP A 111 -8.84 14.59 -4.23
CA ASP A 111 -9.86 14.73 -3.16
C ASP A 111 -10.42 13.38 -2.69
N GLY A 112 -10.68 12.44 -3.60
CA GLY A 112 -11.15 11.12 -3.21
C GLY A 112 -10.11 10.36 -2.38
N ALA A 113 -8.83 10.38 -2.77
CA ALA A 113 -7.75 9.81 -1.97
C ALA A 113 -7.68 10.46 -0.57
N VAL A 114 -7.78 11.79 -0.48
CA VAL A 114 -7.86 12.53 0.78
C VAL A 114 -9.05 12.06 1.62
N ARG A 115 -10.24 11.91 1.04
CA ARG A 115 -11.43 11.43 1.75
C ARG A 115 -11.24 10.00 2.27
N ALA A 116 -10.71 9.10 1.46
CA ALA A 116 -10.45 7.71 1.87
C ALA A 116 -9.47 7.65 3.05
N MET A 117 -8.32 8.32 2.95
CA MET A 117 -7.34 8.40 4.04
C MET A 117 -7.95 9.04 5.30
N ARG A 118 -8.65 10.17 5.17
CA ARG A 118 -9.30 10.86 6.29
C ARG A 118 -10.35 9.96 6.97
N HIS A 119 -11.11 9.19 6.21
CA HIS A 119 -12.09 8.25 6.75
C HIS A 119 -11.40 7.16 7.59
N ALA A 120 -10.29 6.61 7.07
CA ALA A 120 -9.50 5.61 7.76
C ALA A 120 -8.90 6.14 9.07
N LEU A 121 -8.28 7.33 9.05
CA LEU A 121 -7.74 7.99 10.23
C LEU A 121 -8.81 8.32 11.28
N ARG A 122 -9.98 8.81 10.85
CA ARG A 122 -11.11 9.07 11.77
C ARG A 122 -11.61 7.81 12.45
N ARG A 123 -11.76 6.69 11.71
CA ARG A 123 -12.13 5.40 12.32
C ARG A 123 -11.08 4.91 13.31
N ALA A 124 -9.80 5.08 12.99
CA ALA A 124 -8.68 4.76 13.86
C ALA A 124 -8.53 5.72 15.07
N LYS A 125 -9.24 6.86 15.06
CA LYS A 125 -9.10 7.96 16.03
C LYS A 125 -7.68 8.50 16.11
N LEU A 126 -7.06 8.70 14.95
CA LEU A 126 -5.67 9.19 14.83
C LEU A 126 -5.61 10.51 14.07
N GLY A 127 -4.61 11.32 14.41
CA GLY A 127 -4.14 12.44 13.58
C GLY A 127 -2.99 12.03 12.65
N PRO A 128 -2.71 12.81 11.58
CA PRO A 128 -1.64 12.52 10.64
C PRO A 128 -0.25 12.34 11.28
N GLN A 129 0.05 13.09 12.34
CA GLN A 129 1.31 13.05 13.08
C GLN A 129 1.59 11.72 13.81
N GLN A 130 0.61 10.81 13.83
CA GLN A 130 0.74 9.49 14.47
C GLN A 130 1.01 8.37 13.47
N ILE A 131 1.15 8.69 12.17
CA ILE A 131 1.44 7.71 11.12
C ILE A 131 2.94 7.71 10.85
N ASP A 132 3.57 6.55 11.01
CA ASP A 132 5.02 6.40 10.86
C ASP A 132 5.41 6.05 9.42
N TYR A 133 4.51 5.38 8.69
CA TYR A 133 4.77 4.87 7.35
C TYR A 133 3.51 4.86 6.46
N ILE A 134 3.67 5.24 5.19
CA ILE A 134 2.66 5.08 4.14
C ILE A 134 3.19 4.14 3.06
N ASN A 135 2.51 3.01 2.86
CA ASN A 135 2.64 2.24 1.62
C ASN A 135 1.67 2.85 0.60
N ALA A 136 2.23 3.65 -0.32
CA ALA A 136 1.50 4.40 -1.31
C ALA A 136 0.97 3.49 -2.43
N HIS A 137 -0.10 3.92 -3.09
CA HIS A 137 -0.62 3.23 -4.26
C HIS A 137 0.29 3.38 -5.49
N ALA A 138 0.93 4.54 -5.65
CA ALA A 138 1.82 4.96 -6.74
C ALA A 138 2.14 3.90 -7.80
N THR A 139 1.55 4.10 -8.97
CA THR A 139 1.49 3.15 -10.07
C THR A 139 2.58 3.36 -11.11
N SER A 140 3.52 4.28 -10.87
CA SER A 140 4.47 4.74 -11.88
C SER A 140 3.78 5.52 -13.02
N THR A 141 2.59 6.08 -12.76
CA THR A 141 1.89 6.95 -13.72
C THR A 141 2.14 8.41 -13.37
N PRO A 142 2.39 9.31 -14.34
CA PRO A 142 2.62 10.72 -14.06
C PRO A 142 1.49 11.36 -13.23
N ALA A 143 0.24 11.16 -13.66
CA ALA A 143 -0.93 11.74 -13.00
C ALA A 143 -1.24 11.10 -11.63
N GLY A 144 -1.11 9.77 -11.51
CA GLY A 144 -1.44 9.05 -10.28
C GLY A 144 -0.49 9.39 -9.14
N ASP A 145 0.81 9.32 -9.40
CA ASP A 145 1.83 9.55 -8.37
C ASP A 145 1.82 11.01 -7.88
N VAL A 146 1.60 11.98 -8.78
CA VAL A 146 1.45 13.40 -8.41
C VAL A 146 0.16 13.63 -7.63
N SER A 147 -0.96 13.03 -8.05
CA SER A 147 -2.26 13.17 -7.35
C SER A 147 -2.17 12.59 -5.93
N GLU A 148 -1.56 11.43 -5.76
CA GLU A 148 -1.36 10.83 -4.43
C GLU A 148 -0.45 11.67 -3.55
N THR A 149 0.66 12.20 -4.09
CA THR A 149 1.55 13.12 -3.37
C THR A 149 0.78 14.35 -2.87
N ARG A 150 -0.01 14.99 -3.75
CA ARG A 150 -0.83 16.16 -3.39
C ARG A 150 -1.87 15.81 -2.33
N ALA A 151 -2.50 14.63 -2.43
CA ALA A 151 -3.46 14.15 -1.44
C ALA A 151 -2.83 13.96 -0.07
N ILE A 152 -1.64 13.35 -0.01
CA ILE A 152 -0.89 13.17 1.25
C ILE A 152 -0.52 14.53 1.83
N LYS A 153 0.04 15.45 1.04
CA LYS A 153 0.37 16.83 1.47
C LYS A 153 -0.85 17.57 2.02
N SER A 154 -1.98 17.49 1.32
CA SER A 154 -3.22 18.16 1.73
C SER A 154 -3.76 17.65 3.07
N LEU A 155 -3.70 16.33 3.30
CA LEU A 155 -4.22 15.73 4.53
C LEU A 155 -3.25 15.83 5.71
N PHE A 156 -1.95 15.66 5.46
CA PHE A 156 -0.93 15.61 6.51
C PHE A 156 -0.38 16.99 6.87
N GLY A 157 -0.51 17.99 5.99
CA GLY A 157 -0.02 19.34 6.24
C GLY A 157 1.48 19.35 6.49
N GLU A 158 1.92 19.98 7.58
CA GLU A 158 3.33 20.06 7.97
C GLU A 158 3.98 18.69 8.28
N TYR A 159 3.18 17.67 8.59
CA TYR A 159 3.67 16.31 8.86
C TYR A 159 3.92 15.48 7.60
N ALA A 160 3.56 16.00 6.41
CA ALA A 160 3.70 15.24 5.17
C ALA A 160 5.17 14.90 4.88
N SER A 161 6.10 15.81 5.21
CA SER A 161 7.54 15.60 5.00
C SER A 161 8.20 14.73 6.07
N THR A 162 7.50 14.34 7.14
CA THR A 162 8.07 13.55 8.24
C THR A 162 7.71 12.08 8.17
N VAL A 163 6.75 11.71 7.32
CA VAL A 163 6.28 10.33 7.19
C VAL A 163 7.03 9.62 6.07
N ALA A 164 7.59 8.46 6.39
CA ALA A 164 8.25 7.63 5.39
C ALA A 164 7.24 7.07 4.39
N ILE A 165 7.58 7.07 3.10
CA ILE A 165 6.70 6.56 2.04
C ILE A 165 7.45 5.58 1.15
N SER A 166 6.81 4.49 0.75
CA SER A 166 7.31 3.68 -0.37
C SER A 166 6.16 3.09 -1.18
N SER A 167 6.50 2.54 -2.35
CA SER A 167 5.55 1.79 -3.18
C SER A 167 6.12 0.43 -3.54
N THR A 168 5.45 -0.61 -3.04
CA THR A 168 5.80 -2.01 -3.31
C THR A 168 5.59 -2.42 -4.77
N LYS A 169 4.88 -1.61 -5.57
CA LYS A 169 4.67 -1.85 -7.01
C LYS A 169 5.96 -1.76 -7.82
N SER A 170 6.94 -0.99 -7.34
CA SER A 170 8.28 -0.95 -7.94
C SER A 170 8.91 -2.35 -8.08
N MET A 171 8.64 -3.25 -7.14
CA MET A 171 9.16 -4.63 -7.12
C MET A 171 8.16 -5.66 -7.67
N THR A 172 6.87 -5.43 -7.49
CA THR A 172 5.83 -6.44 -7.74
C THR A 172 5.00 -6.17 -8.99
N GLY A 173 5.15 -5.00 -9.61
CA GLY A 173 4.23 -4.49 -10.62
C GLY A 173 2.84 -4.18 -10.01
N HIS A 174 1.85 -4.01 -10.88
CA HIS A 174 0.50 -3.69 -10.48
C HIS A 174 -0.45 -4.87 -10.69
N LEU A 175 -0.80 -5.53 -9.59
CA LEU A 175 -1.72 -6.68 -9.58
C LEU A 175 -3.21 -6.29 -9.63
N THR A 176 -3.54 -5.10 -10.13
CA THR A 176 -4.89 -4.52 -10.22
C THR A 176 -5.83 -4.93 -9.06
N GLY A 177 -6.76 -5.88 -9.25
CA GLY A 177 -7.72 -6.34 -8.23
C GLY A 177 -7.09 -6.94 -6.96
N ALA A 178 -5.90 -7.54 -7.05
CA ALA A 178 -5.18 -8.12 -5.93
C ALA A 178 -4.19 -7.14 -5.24
N ALA A 179 -3.88 -6.00 -5.87
CA ALA A 179 -2.84 -5.08 -5.41
C ALA A 179 -3.07 -4.64 -3.95
N GLY A 180 -4.26 -4.12 -3.64
CA GLY A 180 -4.54 -3.64 -2.29
C GLY A 180 -4.63 -4.72 -1.20
N ALA A 181 -4.53 -6.01 -1.53
CA ALA A 181 -4.37 -7.09 -0.55
C ALA A 181 -2.90 -7.45 -0.35
N LEU A 182 -2.12 -7.50 -1.44
CA LEU A 182 -0.66 -7.68 -1.38
C LEU A 182 0.00 -6.53 -0.64
N GLU A 183 -0.41 -5.29 -0.93
CA GLU A 183 0.09 -4.08 -0.28
C GLU A 183 -0.20 -4.07 1.21
N ALA A 184 -1.39 -4.53 1.61
CA ALA A 184 -1.75 -4.68 3.02
C ALA A 184 -0.83 -5.70 3.72
N ALA A 185 -0.58 -6.86 3.09
CA ALA A 185 0.35 -7.85 3.63
C ALA A 185 1.77 -7.29 3.77
N ALA A 186 2.27 -6.58 2.76
CA ALA A 186 3.58 -5.94 2.80
C ALA A 186 3.67 -4.86 3.90
N THR A 187 2.63 -4.05 4.08
CA THR A 187 2.56 -3.05 5.16
C THR A 187 2.57 -3.70 6.54
N ILE A 188 1.84 -4.80 6.73
CA ILE A 188 1.84 -5.56 7.99
C ILE A 188 3.22 -6.15 8.27
N LEU A 189 3.91 -6.67 7.25
CA LEU A 189 5.27 -7.18 7.40
C LEU A 189 6.26 -6.05 7.71
N ALA A 190 6.12 -4.87 7.10
CA ALA A 190 6.94 -3.71 7.43
C ALA A 190 6.82 -3.32 8.91
N LEU A 191 5.58 -3.23 9.43
CA LEU A 191 5.32 -2.97 10.86
C LEU A 191 5.97 -4.01 11.77
N LYS A 192 5.79 -5.28 11.41
CA LYS A 192 6.29 -6.42 12.19
C LYS A 192 7.82 -6.43 12.27
N HIS A 193 8.49 -6.21 11.14
CA HIS A 193 9.94 -6.28 11.01
C HIS A 193 10.64 -4.93 11.30
N GLY A 194 9.88 -3.84 11.43
CA GLY A 194 10.48 -2.51 11.60
C GLY A 194 11.36 -2.12 10.40
N LEU A 195 10.95 -2.54 9.21
CA LEU A 195 11.71 -2.36 7.97
C LEU A 195 10.77 -1.90 6.85
N ILE A 196 11.00 -0.68 6.37
CA ILE A 196 10.26 -0.11 5.26
C ILE A 196 10.86 -0.65 3.95
N PRO A 197 10.07 -1.32 3.09
CA PRO A 197 10.56 -1.80 1.81
C PRO A 197 10.93 -0.62 0.90
N PRO A 198 11.95 -0.77 0.04
CA PRO A 198 12.33 0.28 -0.88
C PRO A 198 11.31 0.47 -2.00
N THR A 199 11.27 1.67 -2.54
CA THR A 199 10.82 1.94 -3.90
C THR A 199 12.04 1.75 -4.81
N ILE A 200 12.15 0.61 -5.48
CA ILE A 200 13.24 0.37 -6.43
C ILE A 200 13.02 1.16 -7.74
N ASN A 201 14.08 1.29 -8.54
CA ASN A 201 14.07 2.05 -9.81
C ASN A 201 13.78 3.54 -9.64
N TYR A 202 13.97 4.09 -8.45
CA TYR A 202 13.87 5.52 -8.17
C TYR A 202 15.26 6.14 -8.33
N GLU A 203 15.55 6.74 -9.48
CA GLU A 203 16.87 7.30 -9.81
C GLU A 203 16.83 8.83 -9.95
N GLU A 204 15.77 9.37 -10.54
CA GLU A 204 15.57 10.80 -10.81
C GLU A 204 14.36 11.32 -10.01
N PRO A 205 14.56 12.07 -8.91
CA PRO A 205 13.45 12.64 -8.16
C PRO A 205 12.60 13.59 -9.00
N ASP A 206 11.28 13.37 -9.01
CA ASP A 206 10.32 14.31 -9.61
C ASP A 206 10.05 15.49 -8.65
N PRO A 207 10.25 16.75 -9.07
CA PRO A 207 9.90 17.92 -8.24
C PRO A 207 8.42 18.01 -7.82
N GLU A 208 7.50 17.35 -8.54
CA GLU A 208 6.09 17.27 -8.14
C GLU A 208 5.79 16.15 -7.12
N CYS A 209 6.75 15.25 -6.91
CA CYS A 209 6.73 14.19 -5.90
C CYS A 209 7.88 14.46 -4.90
N ASP A 210 7.62 15.30 -3.90
CA ASP A 210 8.64 15.88 -3.01
C ASP A 210 8.54 15.42 -1.53
N LEU A 211 8.02 14.22 -1.30
CA LEU A 211 7.88 13.62 0.04
C LEU A 211 9.06 12.71 0.41
N ASP A 212 9.11 12.24 1.67
CA ASP A 212 10.16 11.33 2.17
C ASP A 212 9.96 9.89 1.66
N TYR A 213 10.19 9.70 0.36
CA TYR A 213 10.21 8.37 -0.25
C TYR A 213 11.44 7.56 0.19
N VAL A 214 11.33 6.24 0.22
CA VAL A 214 12.46 5.30 0.47
C VAL A 214 13.03 4.82 -0.87
N PRO A 215 14.06 5.47 -1.46
CA PRO A 215 14.59 5.05 -2.75
C PRO A 215 15.58 3.89 -2.61
N ASN A 216 15.37 2.82 -3.40
CA ASN A 216 16.29 1.72 -3.72
C ASN A 216 16.81 0.83 -2.57
N VAL A 217 16.96 1.35 -1.36
CA VAL A 217 17.49 0.66 -0.17
C VAL A 217 16.43 0.66 0.91
N ALA A 218 16.19 -0.48 1.53
CA ALA A 218 15.21 -0.60 2.60
C ALA A 218 15.62 0.25 3.81
N ARG A 219 14.64 0.86 4.50
CA ARG A 219 14.89 1.75 5.65
C ARG A 219 14.41 1.12 6.94
N LYS A 220 15.31 0.86 7.88
CA LYS A 220 14.95 0.40 9.23
C LYS A 220 14.29 1.54 10.01
N ALA A 221 13.17 1.27 10.66
CA ALA A 221 12.41 2.25 11.43
C ALA A 221 11.58 1.58 12.53
N ASP A 222 11.40 2.25 13.67
CA ASP A 222 10.47 1.77 14.70
C ASP A 222 9.03 2.16 14.32
N LEU A 223 8.39 1.29 13.55
CA LEU A 223 7.03 1.51 13.05
C LEU A 223 5.99 1.00 14.05
N GLN A 224 5.05 1.86 14.44
CA GLN A 224 3.90 1.50 15.28
C GLN A 224 2.59 1.54 14.50
N ILE A 225 2.43 2.50 13.60
CA ILE A 225 1.21 2.71 12.81
C ILE A 225 1.57 2.98 11.35
N ALA A 226 0.93 2.25 10.45
CA ALA A 226 1.11 2.42 9.02
C ALA A 226 -0.22 2.56 8.27
N LEU A 227 -0.20 3.38 7.22
CA LEU A 227 -1.28 3.56 6.26
C LEU A 227 -0.95 2.79 4.97
N SER A 228 -1.93 2.06 4.42
CA SER A 228 -1.81 1.40 3.13
C SER A 228 -2.89 1.94 2.19
N ASN A 229 -2.44 2.60 1.12
CA ASN A 229 -3.29 3.26 0.13
C ASN A 229 -3.51 2.36 -1.10
N SER A 230 -4.72 2.37 -1.65
CA SER A 230 -5.08 1.66 -2.87
C SER A 230 -6.14 2.45 -3.63
N PHE A 231 -5.75 3.06 -4.75
CA PHE A 231 -6.58 3.99 -5.52
C PHE A 231 -6.82 3.45 -6.92
N GLY A 232 -7.99 2.83 -7.13
CA GLY A 232 -8.32 2.15 -8.37
C GLY A 232 -8.72 3.09 -9.50
N PHE A 233 -8.57 2.60 -10.74
CA PHE A 233 -9.16 3.22 -11.93
C PHE A 233 -10.66 3.49 -11.73
N GLY A 234 -11.14 4.58 -12.32
CA GLY A 234 -12.53 5.02 -12.16
C GLY A 234 -12.82 5.67 -10.81
N GLY A 235 -11.77 5.97 -10.03
CA GLY A 235 -11.84 6.78 -8.83
C GLY A 235 -12.31 6.03 -7.59
N GLN A 236 -12.20 4.69 -7.54
CA GLN A 236 -12.52 3.91 -6.34
C GLN A 236 -11.32 3.89 -5.40
N ASN A 237 -11.39 4.64 -4.30
CA ASN A 237 -10.27 4.79 -3.38
C ASN A 237 -10.51 4.02 -2.08
N ALA A 238 -9.46 3.37 -1.58
CA ALA A 238 -9.46 2.71 -0.29
C ALA A 238 -8.16 2.97 0.47
N ALA A 239 -8.26 3.15 1.78
CA ALA A 239 -7.11 3.26 2.68
C ALA A 239 -7.34 2.38 3.91
N LEU A 240 -6.28 1.71 4.38
CA LEU A 240 -6.26 0.85 5.56
C LEU A 240 -5.23 1.36 6.56
N VAL A 241 -5.57 1.37 7.85
CA VAL A 241 -4.66 1.74 8.95
C VAL A 241 -4.38 0.52 9.80
N PHE A 242 -3.11 0.14 9.88
CA PHE A 242 -2.63 -0.98 10.68
C PHE A 242 -1.81 -0.49 11.87
N ARG A 243 -1.93 -1.20 12.99
CA ARG A 243 -1.10 -1.02 14.18
C ARG A 243 -0.29 -2.27 14.47
N LYS A 244 0.96 -2.09 14.87
CA LYS A 244 1.83 -3.16 15.35
C LYS A 244 1.26 -3.77 16.63
N HIS A 245 1.18 -5.10 16.68
CA HIS A 245 0.73 -5.81 17.88
C HIS A 245 1.91 -6.08 18.83
N GLN A 246 1.81 -5.65 20.09
CA GLN A 246 2.95 -5.61 21.03
C GLN A 246 3.35 -6.98 21.64
N GLU A 247 2.47 -7.98 21.64
CA GLU A 247 2.71 -9.26 22.34
C GLU A 247 3.39 -10.34 21.46
N TYR A 248 3.91 -9.97 20.28
CA TYR A 248 4.42 -10.96 19.33
C TYR A 248 5.83 -11.49 19.67
N ARG A 249 5.93 -12.78 19.98
CA ARG A 249 7.21 -13.52 20.00
C ARG A 249 7.45 -14.17 18.63
N MET A 250 8.57 -13.83 17.99
CA MET A 250 8.97 -14.44 16.72
C MET A 250 9.22 -15.94 16.90
N SER A 251 8.75 -16.73 15.93
CA SER A 251 9.11 -18.14 15.81
C SER A 251 10.55 -18.31 15.31
N PRO A 252 11.18 -19.49 15.48
CA PRO A 252 12.54 -19.74 14.99
C PRO A 252 12.74 -19.47 13.48
N ALA A 253 11.75 -19.80 12.65
CA ALA A 253 11.81 -19.54 11.21
C ALA A 253 11.85 -18.03 10.90
N GLU A 254 11.21 -17.21 11.73
CA GLU A 254 11.18 -15.78 11.53
C GLU A 254 12.41 -15.09 12.09
N LEU A 255 12.99 -15.62 13.16
CA LEU A 255 14.32 -15.20 13.59
C LEU A 255 15.35 -15.48 12.50
N ALA A 256 15.21 -16.59 11.76
CA ALA A 256 16.07 -16.87 10.62
C ALA A 256 15.85 -15.90 9.45
N ILE A 257 14.60 -15.56 9.13
CA ILE A 257 14.28 -14.54 8.12
C ILE A 257 14.80 -13.16 8.56
N GLU A 258 14.62 -12.79 9.83
CA GLU A 258 15.13 -11.54 10.39
C GLU A 258 16.66 -11.47 10.30
N ALA A 259 17.34 -12.58 10.58
CA ALA A 259 18.78 -12.69 10.44
C ALA A 259 19.24 -12.58 8.97
N ASP A 260 18.53 -13.19 8.02
CA ASP A 260 18.80 -13.04 6.58
C ASP A 260 18.59 -11.60 6.12
N ILE A 261 17.48 -10.97 6.54
CA ILE A 261 17.20 -9.57 6.27
C ILE A 261 18.32 -8.68 6.82
N GLN A 262 18.70 -8.86 8.08
CA GLN A 262 19.78 -8.07 8.69
C GLN A 262 21.12 -8.29 7.97
N GLY A 263 21.44 -9.54 7.61
CA GLY A 263 22.65 -9.85 6.84
C GLY A 263 22.70 -9.13 5.50
N ARG A 264 21.58 -9.07 4.77
CA ARG A 264 21.50 -8.33 3.50
C ARG A 264 21.57 -6.81 3.67
N LEU A 265 21.06 -6.28 4.77
CA LEU A 265 21.17 -4.84 5.08
C LEU A 265 22.61 -4.46 5.44
N ASP A 266 23.34 -5.33 6.13
CA ASP A 266 24.74 -5.06 6.51
C ASP A 266 25.70 -5.13 5.29
N GLU A 267 25.27 -5.75 4.19
CA GLU A 267 26.01 -5.86 2.92
C GLU A 267 25.77 -4.70 1.93
N GLN A 268 24.78 -3.83 2.18
CA GLN A 268 24.39 -2.68 1.33
C GLN A 268 24.98 -1.36 1.82
#